data_AF-A0A9X2U4E0-F1
#
_entry.id   AF-A0A9X2U4E0-F1
#
_cell.length_a   1.000
_cell.length_b   1.000
_cell.length_c   1.000
_cell.angle_alpha   90.00
_cell.angle_beta   90.00
_cell.angle_gamma   90.00
#
_symmetry.space_group_name_H-M   'P 1'
#
loop_
_entity.id
_entity.type
_entity.pdbx_description
1 polymer ?
#
loop_
_entity_poly.entity_id
_entity_poly.type
_entity_poly.pdbx_seq_one_letter_code
_entity_poly.pdbx_strand_id
1 'polypeptide(L)'
;MPTLEDAISLAAEAHAGQTDKAGEPYVLHLLRVMQSQDTKEAMMVGVLHDLVEDTELDFDDLRGRGYPNEVIEALRHVTKRADESYQEFVDRASQHPISRQVKISDLEDNMDVTRLDSITAADARRLKKYRRSHKKLVEQDGPGGDGSGPFSGAARKQRALIEMLQNRTPEMENWIGRMGAPNPPYKRKDFVWHYLLQSFATWGNSRGHDGLIGTDENYRRVTHEVLKGIPKERRSDHIEEVLRDAKVRYPERKSQYLSENVEIVRKMGGLQAVRERALDQTDAEAKIEFVKQFKGIGDKYARNFWMDVRHPDFEDKVALDQRIRGITELLGRQFESYEAEEQFYLEVAEEAGLTGWELDRLLYNFTDHFERAIEEA
;
A
#
# COMPACT_ATOMS: atom_id res chain seq x y z
N MET A 1 11.30 36.93 28.25
CA MET A 1 10.64 35.86 27.47
C MET A 1 10.56 36.35 26.04
N PRO A 2 11.00 35.56 25.05
CA PRO A 2 10.88 35.89 23.64
C PRO A 2 9.44 36.23 23.24
N THR A 3 9.31 37.15 22.31
CA THR A 3 8.07 37.59 21.67
C THR A 3 7.77 36.75 20.42
N LEU A 4 6.59 36.93 19.81
CA LEU A 4 6.27 36.24 18.56
C LEU A 4 7.18 36.73 17.43
N GLU A 5 7.56 38.00 17.45
CA GLU A 5 8.53 38.62 16.54
C GLU A 5 9.92 37.97 16.65
N ASP A 6 10.34 37.63 17.88
CA ASP A 6 11.59 36.89 18.10
C ASP A 6 11.52 35.47 17.52
N ALA A 7 10.36 34.81 17.63
CA ALA A 7 10.12 33.47 17.05
C ALA A 7 10.13 33.49 15.52
N ILE A 8 9.46 34.48 14.91
CA ILE A 8 9.45 34.67 13.45
C ILE A 8 10.88 34.94 12.96
N SER A 9 11.62 35.82 13.63
CA SER A 9 13.00 36.16 13.24
C SER A 9 13.91 34.93 13.33
N LEU A 10 13.80 34.14 14.40
CA LEU A 10 14.55 32.90 14.57
C LEU A 10 14.26 31.88 13.47
N ALA A 11 12.97 31.64 13.18
CA ALA A 11 12.56 30.72 12.13
C ALA A 11 13.06 31.18 10.74
N ALA A 12 12.93 32.47 10.43
CA ALA A 12 13.39 33.02 9.16
C ALA A 12 14.92 32.93 9.00
N GLU A 13 15.68 33.16 10.06
CA GLU A 13 17.14 33.02 10.08
C GLU A 13 17.58 31.56 9.92
N ALA A 14 16.95 30.64 10.67
CA ALA A 14 17.34 29.23 10.69
C ALA A 14 17.01 28.49 9.39
N HIS A 15 15.88 28.83 8.75
CA HIS A 15 15.46 28.26 7.47
C HIS A 15 15.91 29.11 6.25
N ALA A 16 16.86 30.02 6.44
CA ALA A 16 17.33 30.91 5.37
C ALA A 16 17.93 30.12 4.19
N GLY A 17 17.36 30.31 3.00
CA GLY A 17 17.78 29.61 1.78
C GLY A 17 17.11 28.24 1.56
N GLN A 18 16.29 27.75 2.50
CA GLN A 18 15.47 26.57 2.29
C GLN A 18 14.29 26.90 1.37
N THR A 19 13.99 25.98 0.45
CA THR A 19 12.82 26.07 -0.43
C THR A 19 11.84 24.95 -0.11
N ASP A 20 10.54 25.23 -0.24
CA ASP A 20 9.51 24.20 -0.18
C ASP A 20 9.48 23.35 -1.46
N LYS A 21 8.53 22.41 -1.52
CA LYS A 21 8.38 21.49 -2.66
C LYS A 21 7.87 22.16 -3.93
N ALA A 22 7.35 23.38 -3.85
CA ALA A 22 6.97 24.22 -4.98
C ALA A 22 8.13 25.12 -5.45
N GLY A 23 9.29 25.09 -4.77
CA GLY A 23 10.42 25.95 -5.06
C GLY A 23 10.33 27.34 -4.44
N GLU A 24 9.31 27.60 -3.61
CA GLU A 24 9.12 28.88 -2.92
C GLU A 24 9.92 28.93 -1.61
N PRO A 25 10.27 30.12 -1.08
CA PRO A 25 10.98 30.23 0.19
C PRO A 25 10.22 29.54 1.34
N TYR A 26 10.91 28.65 2.08
CA TYR A 26 10.29 27.80 3.11
C TYR A 26 9.63 28.60 4.24
N VAL A 27 10.17 29.77 4.56
CA VAL A 27 9.59 30.69 5.55
C VAL A 27 8.12 31.02 5.27
N LEU A 28 7.67 30.98 4.01
CA LEU A 28 6.27 31.21 3.67
C LEU A 28 5.35 30.10 4.19
N HIS A 29 5.79 28.85 4.23
CA HIS A 29 5.06 27.74 4.86
C HIS A 29 4.91 27.97 6.37
N LEU A 30 6.02 28.28 7.05
CA LEU A 30 6.01 28.55 8.49
C LEU A 30 5.06 29.70 8.86
N LEU A 31 5.04 30.76 8.05
CA LEU A 31 4.13 31.89 8.25
C LEU A 31 2.66 31.52 8.01
N ARG A 32 2.34 30.65 7.04
CA ARG A 32 0.96 30.20 6.80
C ARG A 32 0.45 29.31 7.94
N VAL A 33 1.28 28.39 8.42
CA VAL A 33 0.96 27.54 9.59
C VAL A 33 0.80 28.39 10.86
N MET A 34 1.64 29.42 11.05
CA MET A 34 1.49 30.38 12.14
C MET A 34 0.17 31.17 12.05
N GLN A 35 -0.15 31.70 10.86
CA GLN A 35 -1.33 32.55 10.64
C GLN A 35 -2.66 31.81 10.79
N SER A 36 -2.66 30.48 10.73
CA SER A 36 -3.86 29.66 10.96
C SER A 36 -4.13 29.35 12.44
N GLN A 37 -3.31 29.86 13.37
CA GLN A 37 -3.46 29.64 14.81
C GLN A 37 -4.17 30.81 15.52
N ASP A 38 -4.90 30.54 16.59
CA ASP A 38 -5.71 31.55 17.31
C ASP A 38 -4.99 32.21 18.50
N THR A 39 -4.04 31.50 19.13
CA THR A 39 -3.33 31.98 20.33
C THR A 39 -1.87 32.30 20.05
N LYS A 40 -1.26 33.17 20.86
CA LYS A 40 0.16 33.55 20.69
C LYS A 40 1.10 32.36 20.86
N GLU A 41 0.80 31.48 21.81
CA GLU A 41 1.54 30.26 22.08
C GLU A 41 1.44 29.30 20.90
N ALA A 42 0.25 29.10 20.33
CA ALA A 42 0.06 28.29 19.14
C ALA A 42 0.74 28.89 17.91
N MET A 43 0.69 30.21 17.73
CA MET A 43 1.44 30.92 16.67
C MET A 43 2.94 30.70 16.81
N MET A 44 3.51 30.81 18.02
CA MET A 44 4.93 30.51 18.27
C MET A 44 5.27 29.06 17.92
N VAL A 45 4.44 28.09 18.32
CA VAL A 45 4.66 26.68 17.97
C VAL A 45 4.55 26.49 16.47
N GLY A 46 3.57 27.10 15.81
CA GLY A 46 3.36 27.01 14.36
C GLY A 46 4.53 27.54 13.55
N VAL A 47 5.11 28.69 13.92
CA VAL A 47 6.28 29.24 13.20
C VAL A 47 7.58 28.48 13.48
N LEU A 48 7.68 27.77 14.61
CA LEU A 48 8.87 27.03 15.04
C LEU A 48 8.77 25.50 14.84
N HIS A 49 7.68 24.98 14.27
CA HIS A 49 7.37 23.54 14.35
C HIS A 49 8.41 22.62 13.72
N ASP A 50 9.05 23.06 12.63
CA ASP A 50 10.11 22.32 11.94
C ASP A 50 11.53 22.73 12.36
N LEU A 51 11.67 23.68 13.28
CA LEU A 51 12.98 24.25 13.63
C LEU A 51 13.97 23.18 14.07
N VAL A 52 13.54 22.26 14.95
CA VAL A 52 14.40 21.20 15.50
C VAL A 52 14.54 20.02 14.52
N GLU A 53 13.63 19.87 13.55
CA GLU A 53 13.67 18.78 12.57
C GLU A 53 14.59 19.11 11.39
N ASP A 54 14.62 20.37 10.96
CA ASP A 54 15.26 20.81 9.72
C ASP A 54 16.51 21.70 9.92
N THR A 55 16.85 22.07 11.15
CA THR A 55 17.97 22.97 11.44
C THR A 55 18.90 22.39 12.52
N GLU A 56 20.03 23.05 12.77
CA GLU A 56 21.01 22.64 13.79
C GLU A 56 20.60 23.01 15.23
N LEU A 57 19.45 23.68 15.42
CA LEU A 57 18.97 24.10 16.73
C LEU A 57 18.23 22.97 17.45
N ASP A 58 18.40 22.90 18.76
CA ASP A 58 17.70 21.93 19.60
C ASP A 58 16.76 22.59 20.63
N PHE A 59 16.11 21.75 21.45
CA PHE A 59 15.21 22.24 22.50
C PHE A 59 15.95 22.94 23.66
N ASP A 60 17.24 22.66 23.85
CA ASP A 60 18.06 23.30 24.88
C ASP A 60 18.46 24.72 24.44
N ASP A 61 18.70 24.95 23.14
CA ASP A 61 18.87 26.28 22.56
C ASP A 61 17.62 27.16 22.77
N LEU A 62 16.43 26.61 22.51
CA LEU A 62 15.16 27.31 22.76
C LEU A 62 14.99 27.62 24.25
N ARG A 63 15.33 26.69 25.13
CA ARG A 63 15.31 26.94 26.57
C ARG A 63 16.30 28.01 26.98
N GLY A 64 17.52 28.01 26.42
CA GLY A 64 18.56 29.00 26.65
C GLY A 64 18.17 30.41 26.19
N ARG A 65 17.38 30.52 25.11
CA ARG A 65 16.77 31.77 24.63
C ARG A 65 15.58 32.25 25.49
N GLY A 66 15.10 31.41 26.41
CA GLY A 66 14.05 31.76 27.37
C GLY A 66 12.63 31.58 26.85
N TYR A 67 12.41 30.73 25.84
CA TYR A 67 11.07 30.36 25.37
C TYR A 67 10.27 29.68 26.51
N PRO A 68 8.95 29.93 26.60
CA PRO A 68 8.12 29.31 27.64
C PRO A 68 8.14 27.78 27.54
N ASN A 69 8.14 27.11 28.70
CA ASN A 69 8.09 25.64 28.75
C ASN A 69 6.87 25.07 28.01
N GLU A 70 5.73 25.75 28.04
CA GLU A 70 4.52 25.33 27.31
C GLU A 70 4.75 25.26 25.79
N VAL A 71 5.46 26.25 25.22
CA VAL A 71 5.84 26.25 23.79
C VAL A 71 6.83 25.13 23.50
N ILE A 72 7.84 24.93 24.35
CA ILE A 72 8.85 23.87 24.18
C ILE A 72 8.20 22.49 24.25
N GLU A 73 7.29 22.24 25.21
CA GLU A 73 6.58 20.98 25.32
C GLU A 73 5.66 20.73 24.12
N ALA A 74 4.96 21.75 23.63
CA ALA A 74 4.17 21.64 22.41
C ALA A 74 5.03 21.32 21.18
N LEU A 75 6.19 21.98 21.04
CA LEU A 75 7.17 21.72 19.97
C LEU A 75 7.69 20.28 20.04
N ARG A 76 8.03 19.79 21.23
CA ARG A 76 8.43 18.38 21.41
C ARG A 76 7.40 17.42 20.85
N HIS A 77 6.10 17.70 20.99
CA HIS A 77 5.01 16.87 20.49
C HIS A 77 4.85 16.94 18.96
N VAL A 78 5.24 18.03 18.29
CA VAL A 78 5.17 18.20 16.83
C VAL A 78 6.50 17.97 16.08
N THR A 79 7.61 17.75 16.78
CA THR A 79 8.88 17.32 16.18
C THR A 79 8.96 15.80 16.15
N LYS A 80 9.21 15.21 14.99
CA LYS A 80 9.36 13.74 14.87
C LYS A 80 10.68 13.26 15.47
N ARG A 81 10.66 12.13 16.17
CA ARG A 81 11.85 11.46 16.72
C ARG A 81 12.43 10.45 15.74
N ALA A 82 13.72 10.19 15.85
CA ALA A 82 14.42 9.24 14.98
C ALA A 82 13.99 7.78 15.22
N ASP A 83 13.56 7.46 16.43
CA ASP A 83 13.21 6.11 16.90
C ASP A 83 11.70 5.81 16.85
N GLU A 84 10.87 6.72 16.34
CA GLU A 84 9.42 6.52 16.23
C GLU A 84 8.95 6.41 14.77
N SER A 85 7.92 5.60 14.58
CA SER A 85 7.16 5.58 13.33
C SER A 85 6.40 6.89 13.15
N TYR A 86 6.06 7.20 11.90
CA TYR A 86 5.25 8.39 11.61
C TYR A 86 3.86 8.32 12.26
N GLN A 87 3.31 7.12 12.46
CA GLN A 87 2.02 6.97 13.12
C GLN A 87 2.10 7.23 14.62
N GLU A 88 3.13 6.73 15.29
CA GLU A 88 3.42 7.05 16.70
C GLU A 88 3.65 8.55 16.91
N PHE A 89 4.35 9.19 15.97
CA PHE A 89 4.50 10.64 15.95
C PHE A 89 3.15 11.37 15.89
N VAL A 90 2.27 11.00 14.96
CA VAL A 90 0.94 11.60 14.82
C VAL A 90 0.08 11.35 16.07
N ASP A 91 0.17 10.15 16.65
CA ASP A 91 -0.50 9.80 17.91
C ASP A 91 -0.02 10.65 19.07
N ARG A 92 1.29 10.84 19.18
CA ARG A 92 1.90 11.70 20.19
C ARG A 92 1.50 13.16 20.00
N ALA A 93 1.59 13.69 18.77
CA ALA A 93 1.14 15.04 18.46
C ALA A 93 -0.33 15.27 18.82
N SER A 94 -1.18 14.24 18.69
CA SER A 94 -2.61 14.32 19.03
C SER A 94 -2.90 14.50 20.54
N GLN A 95 -1.96 14.12 21.41
CA GLN A 95 -2.14 14.15 22.87
C GLN A 95 -1.98 15.54 23.47
N HIS A 96 -1.37 16.49 22.75
CA HIS A 96 -1.16 17.86 23.22
C HIS A 96 -2.01 18.84 22.40
N PRO A 97 -2.89 19.66 23.02
CA PRO A 97 -3.86 20.49 22.29
C PRO A 97 -3.25 21.43 21.24
N ILE A 98 -2.22 22.19 21.61
CA ILE A 98 -1.53 23.12 20.69
C ILE A 98 -0.86 22.35 19.54
N SER A 99 -0.17 21.27 19.86
CA SER A 99 0.54 20.42 18.91
C SER A 99 -0.39 19.77 17.89
N ARG A 100 -1.55 19.30 18.35
CA ARG A 100 -2.60 18.76 17.49
C ARG A 100 -3.08 19.83 16.51
N GLN A 101 -3.40 21.03 16.98
CA GLN A 101 -3.87 22.14 16.14
C GLN A 101 -2.82 22.53 15.09
N VAL A 102 -1.57 22.72 15.52
CA VAL A 102 -0.45 23.04 14.63
C VAL A 102 -0.24 21.91 13.61
N LYS A 103 -0.32 20.64 14.02
CA LYS A 103 -0.13 19.52 13.10
C LYS A 103 -1.26 19.40 12.07
N ILE A 104 -2.49 19.74 12.45
CA ILE A 104 -3.61 19.82 11.50
C ILE A 104 -3.32 20.89 10.45
N SER A 105 -2.93 22.11 10.86
CA SER A 105 -2.61 23.20 9.94
C SER A 105 -1.41 22.93 9.04
N ASP A 106 -0.35 22.32 9.59
CA ASP A 106 0.80 21.83 8.81
C ASP A 106 0.34 20.86 7.71
N LEU A 107 -0.45 19.84 8.07
CA LEU A 107 -0.97 18.87 7.11
C LEU A 107 -1.86 19.53 6.04
N GLU A 108 -2.70 20.49 6.42
CA GLU A 108 -3.55 21.24 5.49
C GLU A 108 -2.73 22.03 4.47
N ASP A 109 -1.69 22.74 4.92
CA ASP A 109 -0.79 23.47 4.03
C ASP A 109 -0.02 22.53 3.09
N ASN A 110 0.47 21.41 3.65
CA ASN A 110 1.19 20.38 2.91
C ASN A 110 0.30 19.60 1.92
N MET A 111 -1.02 19.64 2.08
CA MET A 111 -2.01 19.03 1.18
C MET A 111 -2.51 19.97 0.09
N ASP A 112 -2.15 21.26 0.12
CA ASP A 112 -2.52 22.21 -0.92
C ASP A 112 -1.74 21.96 -2.21
N VAL A 113 -2.32 21.14 -3.08
CA VAL A 113 -1.76 20.77 -4.38
C VAL A 113 -1.82 21.90 -5.41
N THR A 114 -2.55 22.99 -5.15
CA THR A 114 -2.64 24.11 -6.11
C THR A 114 -1.32 24.86 -6.27
N ARG A 115 -0.39 24.64 -5.32
CA ARG A 115 0.98 25.18 -5.31
C ARG A 115 1.97 24.36 -6.13
N LEU A 116 1.60 23.19 -6.65
CA LEU A 116 2.51 22.32 -7.40
C LEU A 116 2.28 22.43 -8.91
N ASP A 117 3.36 22.63 -9.68
CA ASP A 117 3.32 22.65 -11.15
C ASP A 117 2.87 21.31 -11.76
N SER A 118 3.19 20.20 -11.09
CA SER A 118 2.77 18.86 -11.49
C SER A 118 2.71 17.93 -10.28
N ILE A 119 1.82 16.94 -10.33
CA ILE A 119 1.67 15.94 -9.27
C ILE A 119 2.36 14.65 -9.70
N THR A 120 3.40 14.24 -8.99
CA THR A 120 4.08 12.96 -9.22
C THR A 120 3.42 11.82 -8.45
N ALA A 121 3.76 10.58 -8.78
CA ALA A 121 3.33 9.41 -7.99
C ALA A 121 3.84 9.46 -6.53
N ALA A 122 5.00 10.07 -6.28
CA ALA A 122 5.51 10.27 -4.93
C ALA A 122 4.66 11.29 -4.15
N ASP A 123 4.21 12.35 -4.80
CA ASP A 123 3.29 13.33 -4.20
C ASP A 123 1.93 12.71 -3.90
N ALA A 124 1.40 11.89 -4.82
CA ALA A 124 0.13 11.17 -4.59
C ALA A 124 0.20 10.25 -3.36
N ARG A 125 1.29 9.48 -3.19
CA ARG A 125 1.51 8.65 -1.99
C ARG A 125 1.59 9.50 -0.72
N ARG A 126 2.31 10.61 -0.77
CA ARG A 126 2.45 11.53 0.37
C ARG A 126 1.13 12.19 0.75
N LEU A 127 0.35 12.66 -0.23
CA LEU A 127 -0.98 13.24 0.00
C LEU A 127 -1.94 12.23 0.63
N LYS A 128 -1.88 10.97 0.20
CA LYS A 128 -2.67 9.89 0.83
C LYS A 128 -2.31 9.73 2.30
N LYS A 129 -1.01 9.72 2.61
CA LYS A 129 -0.49 9.68 3.99
C LYS A 129 -0.95 10.89 4.81
N TYR A 130 -0.86 12.11 4.27
CA TYR A 130 -1.28 13.34 4.97
C TYR A 130 -2.78 13.39 5.23
N ARG A 131 -3.61 12.99 4.25
CA ARG A 131 -5.07 12.91 4.42
C ARG A 131 -5.47 11.95 5.53
N ARG A 132 -4.76 10.81 5.67
CA ARG A 132 -5.00 9.84 6.74
C ARG A 132 -4.70 10.43 8.12
N SER A 133 -3.54 11.09 8.28
CA SER A 133 -3.18 11.77 9.53
C SER A 133 -4.15 12.89 9.87
N HIS A 134 -4.52 13.71 8.89
CA HIS A 134 -5.44 14.83 9.09
C HIS A 134 -6.80 14.34 9.57
N LYS A 135 -7.37 13.33 8.89
CA LYS A 135 -8.64 12.71 9.30
C LYS A 135 -8.59 12.22 10.75
N LYS A 136 -7.55 11.47 11.12
CA LYS A 136 -7.36 10.97 12.47
C LYS A 136 -7.29 12.09 13.51
N LEU A 137 -6.55 13.16 13.22
CA LEU A 137 -6.42 14.28 14.14
C LEU A 137 -7.76 14.99 14.30
N VAL A 138 -8.47 15.30 13.21
CA VAL A 138 -9.76 16.01 13.25
C VAL A 138 -10.87 15.20 13.94
N GLU A 139 -10.96 13.89 13.71
CA GLU A 139 -12.03 13.05 14.28
C GLU A 139 -11.98 12.89 15.81
N GLN A 140 -10.87 13.23 16.47
CA GLN A 140 -10.78 13.24 17.94
C GLN A 140 -11.62 14.36 18.63
N ASP A 141 -12.22 15.30 17.88
CA ASP A 141 -13.12 16.34 18.41
C ASP A 141 -14.60 15.90 18.54
N GLY A 142 -14.91 14.61 18.35
CA GLY A 142 -16.22 14.06 18.74
C GLY A 142 -16.38 14.06 20.28
N PRO A 143 -17.58 14.35 20.83
CA PRO A 143 -17.77 14.36 22.28
C PRO A 143 -17.35 13.00 22.85
N GLY A 144 -16.43 13.04 23.82
CA GLY A 144 -15.72 11.89 24.37
C GLY A 144 -16.60 10.64 24.50
N GLY A 145 -16.33 9.67 23.62
CA GLY A 145 -16.89 8.34 23.71
C GLY A 145 -16.18 7.58 24.82
N ASP A 146 -16.93 7.22 25.85
CA ASP A 146 -16.53 6.15 26.76
C ASP A 146 -16.07 4.91 25.96
N GLY A 147 -15.07 4.21 26.49
CA GLY A 147 -14.51 3.01 25.88
C GLY A 147 -15.45 1.79 25.90
N SER A 148 -16.76 1.98 25.73
CA SER A 148 -17.78 0.93 25.74
C SER A 148 -18.67 0.92 24.49
N GLY A 149 -18.11 1.28 23.33
CA GLY A 149 -18.76 1.09 22.03
C GLY A 149 -18.45 -0.25 21.36
N PRO A 150 -19.30 -0.73 20.42
CA PRO A 150 -19.11 -1.99 19.66
C PRO A 150 -17.85 -2.02 18.78
N PHE A 151 -17.13 -0.90 18.68
CA PHE A 151 -15.86 -0.75 17.95
C PHE A 151 -14.62 -1.24 18.73
N SER A 152 -14.74 -1.57 20.02
CA SER A 152 -13.60 -2.04 20.82
C SER A 152 -13.09 -3.44 20.43
N GLY A 153 -13.98 -4.30 19.92
CA GLY A 153 -13.63 -5.66 19.46
C GLY A 153 -12.85 -5.66 18.14
N ALA A 154 -13.33 -4.95 17.13
CA ALA A 154 -12.65 -4.87 15.83
C ALA A 154 -11.26 -4.23 15.93
N ALA A 155 -11.12 -3.19 16.77
CA ALA A 155 -9.83 -2.55 17.03
C ALA A 155 -8.85 -3.50 17.74
N ARG A 156 -9.32 -4.25 18.74
CA ARG A 156 -8.50 -5.25 19.44
C ARG A 156 -8.05 -6.37 18.50
N LYS A 157 -8.96 -6.88 17.67
CA LYS A 157 -8.66 -7.93 16.69
C LYS A 157 -7.66 -7.48 15.62
N GLN A 158 -7.80 -6.25 15.13
CA GLN A 158 -6.80 -5.66 14.23
C GLN A 158 -5.44 -5.55 14.93
N ARG A 159 -5.41 -5.12 16.19
CA ARG A 159 -4.17 -5.02 16.96
C ARG A 159 -3.50 -6.38 17.13
N ALA A 160 -4.28 -7.42 17.44
CA ALA A 160 -3.78 -8.79 17.54
C ALA A 160 -3.18 -9.27 16.21
N LEU A 161 -3.86 -9.02 15.08
CA LEU A 161 -3.33 -9.33 13.75
C LEU A 161 -1.97 -8.65 13.51
N ILE A 162 -1.85 -7.35 13.80
CA ILE A 162 -0.60 -6.59 13.63
C ILE A 162 0.49 -7.14 14.55
N GLU A 163 0.20 -7.40 15.83
CA GLU A 163 1.17 -7.93 16.78
C GLU A 163 1.71 -9.30 16.36
N MET A 164 0.87 -10.17 15.78
CA MET A 164 1.35 -11.43 15.20
C MET A 164 2.20 -11.23 13.96
N LEU A 165 1.79 -10.32 13.08
CA LEU A 165 2.56 -9.97 11.90
C LEU A 165 3.89 -9.33 12.25
N GLN A 166 4.03 -8.68 13.41
CA GLN A 166 5.32 -8.19 13.92
C GLN A 166 6.13 -9.30 14.59
N ASN A 167 5.47 -10.21 15.32
CA ASN A 167 6.08 -11.33 16.03
C ASN A 167 6.02 -12.64 15.23
N ARG A 168 6.40 -12.57 13.94
CA ARG A 168 6.34 -13.71 13.02
C ARG A 168 7.16 -14.88 13.54
N THR A 169 6.65 -16.08 13.31
CA THR A 169 7.38 -17.29 13.66
C THR A 169 8.63 -17.43 12.80
N PRO A 170 9.67 -18.16 13.27
CA PRO A 170 10.83 -18.46 12.43
C PRO A 170 10.47 -19.16 11.11
N GLU A 171 9.36 -19.90 11.07
CA GLU A 171 8.86 -20.53 9.84
C GLU A 171 8.39 -19.48 8.82
N MET A 172 7.65 -18.47 9.26
CA MET A 172 7.19 -17.35 8.42
C MET A 172 8.36 -16.52 7.89
N GLU A 173 9.31 -16.17 8.76
CA GLU A 173 10.53 -15.44 8.39
C GLU A 173 11.36 -16.22 7.35
N ASN A 174 11.58 -17.51 7.59
CA ASN A 174 12.27 -18.38 6.64
C ASN A 174 11.49 -18.55 5.32
N TRP A 175 10.17 -18.47 5.35
CA TRP A 175 9.35 -18.52 4.14
C TRP A 175 9.53 -17.24 3.31
N ILE A 176 9.42 -16.06 3.91
CA ILE A 176 9.68 -14.77 3.24
C ILE A 176 11.09 -14.74 2.67
N GLY A 177 12.10 -15.12 3.47
CA GLY A 177 13.50 -15.13 3.04
C GLY A 177 13.77 -16.06 1.85
N ARG A 178 13.05 -17.20 1.75
CA ARG A 178 13.14 -18.13 0.61
C ARG A 178 12.51 -17.60 -0.68
N MET A 179 11.65 -16.58 -0.59
CA MET A 179 11.11 -15.88 -1.76
C MET A 179 12.09 -14.82 -2.32
N GLY A 180 13.30 -14.71 -1.74
CA GLY A 180 14.45 -13.99 -2.29
C GLY A 180 14.91 -14.58 -3.64
N ALA A 181 15.05 -13.71 -4.64
CA ALA A 181 14.89 -14.05 -6.06
C ALA A 181 15.87 -15.09 -6.66
N PRO A 182 15.35 -16.06 -7.45
CA PRO A 182 16.05 -16.59 -8.60
C PRO A 182 15.32 -16.23 -9.90
N ASN A 183 15.95 -15.37 -10.70
CA ASN A 183 15.63 -14.96 -12.07
C ASN A 183 14.22 -14.36 -12.29
N PRO A 184 14.08 -13.05 -12.59
CA PRO A 184 12.78 -12.42 -12.75
C PRO A 184 11.95 -13.15 -13.82
N PRO A 185 10.80 -13.75 -13.46
CA PRO A 185 10.08 -14.63 -14.37
C PRO A 185 9.54 -13.93 -15.63
N TYR A 186 9.44 -12.59 -15.60
CA TYR A 186 9.12 -11.74 -16.76
C TYR A 186 10.23 -11.68 -17.83
N LYS A 187 11.40 -12.29 -17.60
CA LYS A 187 12.41 -12.54 -18.63
C LYS A 187 11.99 -13.63 -19.62
N ARG A 188 11.02 -14.48 -19.29
CA ARG A 188 10.46 -15.44 -20.24
C ARG A 188 9.84 -14.71 -21.43
N LYS A 189 10.11 -15.20 -22.65
CA LYS A 189 9.52 -14.63 -23.88
C LYS A 189 8.00 -14.76 -23.90
N ASP A 190 7.48 -15.82 -23.27
CA ASP A 190 6.07 -16.15 -23.18
C ASP A 190 5.45 -15.79 -21.81
N PHE A 191 6.10 -14.93 -21.01
CA PHE A 191 5.70 -14.73 -19.60
C PHE A 191 4.20 -14.43 -19.46
N VAL A 192 3.63 -13.55 -20.30
CA VAL A 192 2.20 -13.23 -20.21
C VAL A 192 1.33 -14.46 -20.43
N TRP A 193 1.65 -15.28 -21.41
CA TRP A 193 0.93 -16.52 -21.66
C TRP A 193 1.11 -17.54 -20.53
N HIS A 194 2.32 -17.71 -20.04
CA HIS A 194 2.64 -18.60 -18.93
C HIS A 194 1.83 -18.25 -17.66
N TYR A 195 1.81 -16.97 -17.29
CA TYR A 195 1.11 -16.50 -16.08
C TYR A 195 -0.41 -16.42 -16.25
N LEU A 196 -0.92 -16.30 -17.48
CA LEU A 196 -2.33 -16.59 -17.78
C LEU A 196 -2.62 -18.07 -17.49
N LEU A 197 -1.86 -19.02 -18.04
CA LEU A 197 -2.07 -20.44 -17.76
C LEU A 197 -2.01 -20.75 -16.25
N GLN A 198 -1.06 -20.15 -15.52
CA GLN A 198 -0.94 -20.29 -14.06
C GLN A 198 -2.18 -19.77 -13.33
N SER A 199 -2.67 -18.58 -13.68
CA SER A 199 -3.88 -18.00 -13.09
C SER A 199 -5.10 -18.88 -13.34
N PHE A 200 -5.22 -19.42 -14.55
CA PHE A 200 -6.30 -20.34 -14.90
C PHE A 200 -6.17 -21.69 -14.20
N ALA A 201 -4.96 -22.20 -14.00
CA ALA A 201 -4.71 -23.45 -13.30
C ALA A 201 -5.04 -23.37 -11.80
N THR A 202 -4.75 -22.22 -11.18
CA THR A 202 -5.01 -21.96 -9.75
C THR A 202 -6.43 -21.47 -9.47
N TRP A 203 -7.21 -21.13 -10.51
CA TRP A 203 -8.58 -20.65 -10.32
C TRP A 203 -9.49 -21.75 -9.76
N GLY A 204 -9.81 -21.63 -8.47
CA GLY A 204 -10.73 -22.47 -7.73
C GLY A 204 -10.07 -23.52 -6.83
N ASN A 205 -8.80 -23.90 -7.07
CA ASN A 205 -7.91 -24.61 -6.14
C ASN A 205 -6.47 -24.67 -6.69
N SER A 206 -5.52 -25.10 -5.87
CA SER A 206 -4.11 -25.27 -6.24
C SER A 206 -3.81 -26.55 -7.04
N ARG A 207 -4.65 -27.60 -6.95
CA ARG A 207 -4.38 -28.91 -7.61
C ARG A 207 -4.19 -28.82 -9.12
N GLY A 208 -4.91 -27.91 -9.78
CA GLY A 208 -4.77 -27.68 -11.22
C GLY A 208 -3.39 -27.12 -11.62
N HIS A 209 -2.73 -26.41 -10.72
CA HIS A 209 -1.38 -25.88 -10.96
C HIS A 209 -0.37 -27.01 -11.17
N ASP A 210 -0.33 -28.00 -10.27
CA ASP A 210 0.63 -29.10 -10.36
C ASP A 210 0.36 -29.97 -11.60
N GLY A 211 -0.91 -30.17 -11.94
CA GLY A 211 -1.32 -30.93 -13.11
C GLY A 211 -1.09 -30.22 -14.45
N LEU A 212 -1.12 -28.89 -14.50
CA LEU A 212 -0.94 -28.12 -15.74
C LEU A 212 0.44 -27.50 -15.87
N ILE A 213 0.87 -26.71 -14.89
CA ILE A 213 2.15 -25.99 -14.89
C ILE A 213 3.29 -26.92 -14.44
N GLY A 214 3.03 -27.75 -13.42
CA GLY A 214 4.01 -28.70 -12.90
C GLY A 214 4.24 -29.93 -13.79
N THR A 215 3.37 -30.19 -14.76
CA THR A 215 3.44 -31.36 -15.65
C THR A 215 3.79 -30.92 -17.07
N ASP A 216 5.06 -31.09 -17.46
CA ASP A 216 5.60 -30.64 -18.75
C ASP A 216 4.84 -31.19 -19.97
N GLU A 217 4.34 -32.43 -19.90
CA GLU A 217 3.49 -33.03 -20.94
C GLU A 217 2.20 -32.23 -21.19
N ASN A 218 1.45 -31.93 -20.12
CA ASN A 218 0.23 -31.13 -20.22
C ASN A 218 0.54 -29.68 -20.61
N TYR A 219 1.58 -29.09 -20.02
CA TYR A 219 1.99 -27.72 -20.30
C TYR A 219 2.29 -27.50 -21.79
N ARG A 220 3.05 -28.40 -22.42
CA ARG A 220 3.43 -28.29 -23.84
C ARG A 220 2.21 -28.29 -24.77
N ARG A 221 1.14 -29.03 -24.43
CA ARG A 221 -0.11 -29.11 -25.20
C ARG A 221 -0.91 -27.80 -25.23
N VAL A 222 -0.65 -26.87 -24.30
CA VAL A 222 -1.38 -25.58 -24.19
C VAL A 222 -0.47 -24.36 -24.33
N THR A 223 0.75 -24.53 -24.84
CA THR A 223 1.57 -23.37 -25.24
C THR A 223 0.86 -22.57 -26.34
N HIS A 224 1.04 -21.26 -26.36
CA HIS A 224 0.44 -20.41 -27.39
C HIS A 224 0.85 -20.86 -28.81
N GLU A 225 2.09 -21.32 -28.97
CA GLU A 225 2.62 -21.83 -30.24
C GLU A 225 1.90 -23.08 -30.75
N VAL A 226 1.51 -23.98 -29.85
CA VAL A 226 0.67 -25.15 -30.21
C VAL A 226 -0.75 -24.70 -30.50
N LEU A 227 -1.36 -23.93 -29.60
CA LEU A 227 -2.78 -23.57 -29.70
C LEU A 227 -3.10 -22.65 -30.88
N LYS A 228 -2.17 -21.77 -31.29
CA LYS A 228 -2.35 -20.94 -32.50
C LYS A 228 -2.42 -21.77 -33.78
N GLY A 229 -1.82 -22.96 -33.80
CA GLY A 229 -1.86 -23.90 -34.92
C GLY A 229 -3.16 -24.71 -34.99
N ILE A 230 -3.96 -24.72 -33.92
CA ILE A 230 -5.24 -25.41 -33.87
C ILE A 230 -6.34 -24.46 -34.40
N PRO A 231 -7.21 -24.91 -35.34
CA PRO A 231 -8.37 -24.14 -35.80
C PRO A 231 -9.23 -23.66 -34.63
N LYS A 232 -9.71 -22.42 -34.71
CA LYS A 232 -10.43 -21.76 -33.60
C LYS A 232 -11.63 -22.58 -33.11
N GLU A 233 -12.31 -23.24 -34.04
CA GLU A 233 -13.53 -24.03 -33.81
C GLU A 233 -13.26 -25.31 -33.00
N ARG A 234 -12.01 -25.79 -32.98
CA ARG A 234 -11.61 -27.01 -32.24
C ARG A 234 -10.71 -26.72 -31.04
N ARG A 235 -10.29 -25.46 -30.88
CA ARG A 235 -9.27 -25.08 -29.89
C ARG A 235 -9.80 -25.18 -28.47
N SER A 236 -11.06 -24.80 -28.22
CA SER A 236 -11.68 -24.95 -26.90
C SER A 236 -11.70 -26.41 -26.47
N ASP A 237 -12.09 -27.32 -27.36
CA ASP A 237 -12.25 -28.74 -27.03
C ASP A 237 -10.90 -29.37 -26.68
N HIS A 238 -9.85 -29.06 -27.46
CA HIS A 238 -8.47 -29.47 -27.17
C HIS A 238 -7.99 -28.93 -25.82
N ILE A 239 -8.20 -27.64 -25.55
CA ILE A 239 -7.79 -27.05 -24.26
C ILE A 239 -8.57 -27.72 -23.11
N GLU A 240 -9.86 -27.95 -23.28
CA GLU A 240 -10.70 -28.56 -22.26
C GLU A 240 -10.20 -29.96 -21.89
N GLU A 241 -9.85 -30.78 -22.88
CA GLU A 241 -9.25 -32.10 -22.68
C GLU A 241 -7.99 -32.01 -21.81
N VAL A 242 -7.05 -31.12 -22.17
CA VAL A 242 -5.81 -30.92 -21.40
C VAL A 242 -6.10 -30.44 -19.97
N LEU A 243 -7.08 -29.53 -19.80
CA LEU A 243 -7.47 -29.04 -18.49
C LEU A 243 -8.09 -30.14 -17.62
N ARG A 244 -8.84 -31.07 -18.22
CA ARG A 244 -9.39 -32.25 -17.52
C ARG A 244 -8.27 -33.20 -17.09
N ASP A 245 -7.32 -33.49 -17.98
CA ASP A 245 -6.13 -34.31 -17.67
C ASP A 245 -5.31 -33.71 -16.53
N ALA A 246 -5.14 -32.39 -16.56
CA ALA A 246 -4.47 -31.60 -15.53
C ALA A 246 -5.32 -31.41 -14.24
N LYS A 247 -6.53 -31.95 -14.18
CA LYS A 247 -7.47 -31.82 -13.04
C LYS A 247 -7.79 -30.36 -12.68
N VAL A 248 -7.75 -29.46 -13.66
CA VAL A 248 -8.10 -28.05 -13.50
C VAL A 248 -9.62 -27.93 -13.35
N ARG A 249 -10.07 -27.15 -12.35
CA ARG A 249 -11.50 -26.89 -12.13
C ARG A 249 -12.10 -26.06 -13.27
N TYR A 250 -13.39 -26.27 -13.53
CA TYR A 250 -14.18 -25.54 -14.54
C TYR A 250 -13.53 -25.57 -15.95
N PRO A 251 -13.12 -26.76 -16.45
CA PRO A 251 -12.33 -26.86 -17.66
C PRO A 251 -13.04 -26.30 -18.88
N GLU A 252 -14.36 -26.52 -19.01
CA GLU A 252 -15.19 -26.01 -20.12
C GLU A 252 -15.19 -24.47 -20.18
N ARG A 253 -15.48 -23.79 -19.07
CA ARG A 253 -15.48 -22.31 -19.04
C ARG A 253 -14.09 -21.74 -19.32
N LYS A 254 -13.05 -22.37 -18.76
CA LYS A 254 -11.67 -21.91 -18.89
C LYS A 254 -11.11 -22.13 -20.29
N SER A 255 -11.49 -23.23 -20.95
CA SER A 255 -11.06 -23.52 -22.31
C SER A 255 -11.58 -22.50 -23.31
N GLN A 256 -12.81 -22.01 -23.13
CA GLN A 256 -13.39 -20.92 -23.93
C GLN A 256 -12.58 -19.63 -23.79
N TYR A 257 -12.30 -19.18 -22.56
CA TYR A 257 -11.49 -17.99 -22.34
C TYR A 257 -10.07 -18.12 -22.87
N LEU A 258 -9.39 -19.25 -22.63
CA LEU A 258 -8.05 -19.48 -23.16
C LEU A 258 -8.04 -19.51 -24.69
N SER A 259 -9.05 -20.11 -25.32
CA SER A 259 -9.20 -20.10 -26.78
C SER A 259 -9.32 -18.69 -27.35
N GLU A 260 -10.10 -17.82 -26.70
CA GLU A 260 -10.20 -16.40 -27.04
C GLU A 260 -8.90 -15.63 -26.77
N ASN A 261 -8.22 -15.93 -25.67
CA ASN A 261 -6.95 -15.28 -25.32
C ASN A 261 -5.85 -15.55 -26.34
N VAL A 262 -5.84 -16.71 -27.00
CA VAL A 262 -4.95 -16.97 -28.16
C VAL A 262 -5.19 -15.93 -29.27
N GLU A 263 -6.45 -15.58 -29.54
CA GLU A 263 -6.77 -14.56 -30.55
C GLU A 263 -6.37 -13.15 -30.11
N ILE A 264 -6.50 -12.84 -28.82
CA ILE A 264 -6.05 -11.56 -28.25
C ILE A 264 -4.53 -11.42 -28.43
N VAL A 265 -3.76 -12.44 -28.04
CA VAL A 265 -2.30 -12.45 -28.23
C VAL A 265 -1.94 -12.30 -29.71
N ARG A 266 -2.63 -13.03 -30.60
CA ARG A 266 -2.43 -12.91 -32.05
C ARG A 266 -2.65 -11.49 -32.55
N LYS A 267 -3.77 -10.86 -32.17
CA LYS A 267 -4.11 -9.48 -32.57
C LYS A 267 -3.14 -8.43 -32.01
N MET A 268 -2.56 -8.69 -30.85
CA MET A 268 -1.57 -7.82 -30.22
C MET A 268 -0.16 -7.96 -30.83
N GLY A 269 0.03 -8.83 -31.82
CA GLY A 269 1.32 -9.03 -32.51
C GLY A 269 2.14 -10.22 -32.01
N GLY A 270 1.53 -11.13 -31.25
CA GLY A 270 2.19 -12.33 -30.72
C GLY A 270 2.82 -12.12 -29.34
N LEU A 271 3.42 -13.20 -28.82
CA LEU A 271 3.92 -13.26 -27.43
C LEU A 271 4.91 -12.15 -27.08
N GLN A 272 5.86 -11.85 -27.98
CA GLN A 272 6.87 -10.83 -27.73
C GLN A 272 6.27 -9.43 -27.63
N ALA A 273 5.40 -9.06 -28.57
CA ALA A 273 4.75 -7.74 -28.58
C ALA A 273 3.83 -7.55 -27.36
N VAL A 274 3.10 -8.60 -26.96
CA VAL A 274 2.29 -8.58 -25.73
C VAL A 274 3.16 -8.37 -24.50
N ARG A 275 4.29 -9.08 -24.42
CA ARG A 275 5.26 -8.93 -23.32
C ARG A 275 5.80 -7.49 -23.24
N GLU A 276 6.24 -6.94 -24.36
CA GLU A 276 6.78 -5.58 -24.41
C GLU A 276 5.74 -4.56 -23.97
N ARG A 277 4.52 -4.64 -24.50
CA ARG A 277 3.41 -3.76 -24.11
C ARG A 277 3.05 -3.89 -22.63
N ALA A 278 3.02 -5.10 -22.07
CA ALA A 278 2.71 -5.31 -20.66
C ALA A 278 3.75 -4.64 -19.74
N LEU A 279 5.04 -4.74 -20.10
CA LEU A 279 6.14 -4.17 -19.33
C LEU A 279 6.25 -2.65 -19.51
N ASP A 280 5.84 -2.12 -20.66
CA ASP A 280 5.90 -0.68 -21.00
C ASP A 280 4.81 0.17 -20.34
N GLN A 281 3.82 -0.45 -19.68
CA GLN A 281 2.81 0.29 -18.91
C GLN A 281 3.45 1.10 -17.78
N THR A 282 2.92 2.29 -17.51
CA THR A 282 3.53 3.34 -16.67
C THR A 282 3.58 3.02 -15.18
N ASP A 283 2.58 2.30 -14.66
CA ASP A 283 2.39 2.05 -13.24
C ASP A 283 1.55 0.76 -13.03
N ALA A 284 1.32 0.42 -11.75
CA ALA A 284 0.59 -0.78 -11.36
C ALA A 284 -0.85 -0.79 -11.90
N GLU A 285 -1.54 0.36 -11.86
CA GLU A 285 -2.91 0.52 -12.34
C GLU A 285 -3.00 0.29 -13.85
N ALA A 286 -2.11 0.89 -14.64
CA ALA A 286 -2.01 0.66 -16.08
C ALA A 286 -1.66 -0.80 -16.40
N LYS A 287 -0.79 -1.43 -15.60
CA LYS A 287 -0.46 -2.86 -15.72
C LYS A 287 -1.64 -3.77 -15.40
N ILE A 288 -2.46 -3.42 -14.41
CA ILE A 288 -3.72 -4.11 -14.06
C ILE A 288 -4.71 -4.02 -15.21
N GLU A 289 -4.95 -2.82 -15.73
CA GLU A 289 -5.89 -2.60 -16.84
C GLU A 289 -5.42 -3.28 -18.13
N PHE A 290 -4.11 -3.34 -18.37
CA PHE A 290 -3.55 -4.10 -19.48
C PHE A 290 -3.92 -5.58 -19.40
N VAL A 291 -3.69 -6.25 -18.27
CA VAL A 291 -3.96 -7.68 -18.15
C VAL A 291 -5.45 -8.01 -18.05
N LYS A 292 -6.30 -7.08 -17.61
CA LYS A 292 -7.76 -7.21 -17.63
C LYS A 292 -8.36 -7.29 -19.04
N GLN A 293 -7.59 -6.95 -20.08
CA GLN A 293 -8.02 -7.17 -21.46
C GLN A 293 -8.15 -8.66 -21.82
N PHE A 294 -7.44 -9.55 -21.11
CA PHE A 294 -7.55 -10.99 -21.29
C PHE A 294 -8.83 -11.54 -20.65
N LYS A 295 -9.52 -12.42 -21.38
CA LYS A 295 -10.76 -13.06 -20.94
C LYS A 295 -10.50 -13.88 -19.68
N GLY A 296 -11.42 -13.77 -18.72
CA GLY A 296 -11.36 -14.49 -17.44
C GLY A 296 -10.49 -13.83 -16.36
N ILE A 297 -9.83 -12.70 -16.66
CA ILE A 297 -9.01 -11.97 -15.69
C ILE A 297 -9.80 -10.81 -15.09
N GLY A 298 -10.14 -10.91 -13.80
CA GLY A 298 -10.73 -9.83 -13.00
C GLY A 298 -9.71 -9.20 -12.04
N ASP A 299 -10.14 -8.28 -11.18
CA ASP A 299 -9.25 -7.42 -10.37
C ASP A 299 -8.27 -8.20 -9.48
N LYS A 300 -8.73 -9.28 -8.85
CA LYS A 300 -7.87 -10.20 -8.07
C LYS A 300 -6.77 -10.81 -8.95
N TYR A 301 -7.16 -11.41 -10.06
CA TYR A 301 -6.21 -12.14 -10.92
C TYR A 301 -5.26 -11.20 -11.64
N ALA A 302 -5.69 -9.98 -11.93
CA ALA A 302 -4.84 -8.94 -12.49
C ALA A 302 -3.69 -8.57 -11.53
N ARG A 303 -3.95 -8.44 -10.22
CA ARG A 303 -2.90 -8.23 -9.21
C ARG A 303 -2.04 -9.46 -9.03
N ASN A 304 -2.64 -10.64 -8.81
CA ASN A 304 -1.90 -11.90 -8.64
C ASN A 304 -0.94 -12.17 -9.78
N PHE A 305 -1.34 -11.87 -11.02
CA PHE A 305 -0.50 -12.04 -12.20
C PHE A 305 0.86 -11.32 -12.05
N TRP A 306 0.84 -10.08 -11.59
CA TRP A 306 2.05 -9.28 -11.40
C TRP A 306 2.76 -9.54 -10.06
N MET A 307 2.01 -9.92 -9.03
CA MET A 307 2.55 -10.32 -7.73
C MET A 307 3.27 -11.68 -7.80
N ASP A 308 2.81 -12.61 -8.64
CA ASP A 308 3.42 -13.92 -8.84
C ASP A 308 4.78 -13.83 -9.56
N VAL A 309 4.97 -12.79 -10.39
CA VAL A 309 6.27 -12.47 -11.00
C VAL A 309 7.13 -11.55 -10.15
N ARG A 310 6.64 -11.13 -8.98
CA ARG A 310 7.26 -10.15 -8.09
C ARG A 310 7.70 -8.90 -8.85
N HIS A 311 6.78 -8.31 -9.60
CA HIS A 311 7.05 -7.05 -10.31
C HIS A 311 7.20 -5.90 -9.28
N PRO A 312 8.20 -5.01 -9.40
CA PRO A 312 8.44 -3.93 -8.44
C PRO A 312 7.21 -3.06 -8.17
N ASP A 313 6.45 -2.70 -9.20
CA ASP A 313 5.22 -1.90 -9.06
C ASP A 313 4.12 -2.56 -8.19
N PHE A 314 4.27 -3.85 -7.86
CA PHE A 314 3.30 -4.63 -7.09
C PHE A 314 3.85 -5.08 -5.73
N GLU A 315 4.98 -4.52 -5.27
CA GLU A 315 5.44 -4.72 -3.89
C GLU A 315 4.42 -4.15 -2.88
N ASP A 316 3.78 -3.03 -3.20
CA ASP A 316 2.75 -2.37 -2.38
C ASP A 316 1.32 -2.64 -2.88
N LYS A 317 1.01 -3.89 -3.23
CA LYS A 317 -0.33 -4.34 -3.63
C LYS A 317 -0.74 -5.58 -2.85
N VAL A 318 -2.04 -5.75 -2.63
CA VAL A 318 -2.62 -6.92 -1.94
C VAL A 318 -3.72 -7.50 -2.81
N ALA A 319 -3.71 -8.81 -3.03
CA ALA A 319 -4.72 -9.48 -3.83
C ALA A 319 -5.85 -10.03 -2.95
N LEU A 320 -6.85 -9.18 -2.69
CA LEU A 320 -8.02 -9.52 -1.86
C LEU A 320 -8.78 -10.74 -2.40
N ASP A 321 -8.52 -11.91 -1.83
CA ASP A 321 -9.24 -13.13 -2.13
C ASP A 321 -10.09 -13.64 -0.99
N GLN A 322 -10.78 -14.76 -1.18
CA GLN A 322 -11.74 -15.28 -0.21
C GLN A 322 -11.13 -15.53 1.18
N ARG A 323 -9.83 -15.80 1.29
CA ARG A 323 -9.17 -15.96 2.61
C ARG A 323 -8.92 -14.61 3.27
N ILE A 324 -8.41 -13.64 2.52
CA ILE A 324 -8.25 -12.27 3.04
C ILE A 324 -9.62 -11.70 3.42
N ARG A 325 -10.66 -11.96 2.63
CA ARG A 325 -12.05 -11.62 2.97
C ARG A 325 -12.53 -12.33 4.23
N GLY A 326 -12.21 -13.61 4.41
CA GLY A 326 -12.48 -14.33 5.66
C GLY A 326 -11.83 -13.65 6.88
N ILE A 327 -10.58 -13.19 6.74
CA ILE A 327 -9.91 -12.38 7.77
C ILE A 327 -10.65 -11.05 8.00
N THR A 328 -11.07 -10.35 6.94
CA THR A 328 -11.86 -9.10 7.06
C THR A 328 -13.17 -9.34 7.83
N GLU A 329 -13.86 -10.44 7.55
CA GLU A 329 -15.07 -10.85 8.25
C GLU A 329 -14.79 -11.15 9.73
N LEU A 330 -13.72 -11.88 10.04
CA LEU A 330 -13.30 -12.17 11.42
C LEU A 330 -12.93 -10.92 12.22
N LEU A 331 -12.32 -9.93 11.56
CA LEU A 331 -12.06 -8.61 12.10
C LEU A 331 -13.34 -7.80 12.35
N GLY A 332 -14.49 -8.24 11.83
CA GLY A 332 -15.77 -7.54 11.94
C GLY A 332 -15.83 -6.25 11.12
N ARG A 333 -15.09 -6.19 10.01
CA ARG A 333 -15.01 -5.00 9.14
C ARG A 333 -15.77 -5.20 7.84
N GLN A 334 -16.25 -4.10 7.27
CA GLN A 334 -16.83 -4.03 5.93
C GLN A 334 -16.28 -2.81 5.22
N PHE A 335 -16.08 -2.93 3.91
CA PHE A 335 -15.51 -1.88 3.08
C PHE A 335 -16.43 -1.57 1.91
N GLU A 336 -16.48 -0.30 1.53
CA GLU A 336 -17.34 0.20 0.45
C GLU A 336 -16.82 -0.17 -0.96
N SER A 337 -15.52 -0.45 -1.07
CA SER A 337 -14.87 -0.81 -2.33
C SER A 337 -13.66 -1.73 -2.14
N TYR A 338 -13.20 -2.33 -3.24
CA TYR A 338 -11.96 -3.11 -3.27
C TYR A 338 -10.77 -2.26 -2.84
N GLU A 339 -10.70 -1.03 -3.32
CA GLU A 339 -9.59 -0.11 -3.04
C GLU A 339 -9.54 0.28 -1.56
N ALA A 340 -10.71 0.41 -0.90
CA ALA A 340 -10.80 0.69 0.53
C ALA A 340 -10.31 -0.51 1.37
N GLU A 341 -10.70 -1.73 1.00
CA GLU A 341 -10.24 -2.96 1.65
C GLU A 341 -8.73 -3.20 1.39
N GLU A 342 -8.26 -3.00 0.16
CA GLU A 342 -6.83 -3.14 -0.19
C GLU A 342 -6.01 -2.13 0.60
N GLN A 343 -6.49 -0.89 0.69
CA GLN A 343 -5.82 0.13 1.46
C GLN A 343 -5.74 -0.22 2.95
N PHE A 344 -6.80 -0.77 3.54
CA PHE A 344 -6.76 -1.23 4.92
C PHE A 344 -5.65 -2.26 5.15
N TYR A 345 -5.49 -3.24 4.26
CA TYR A 345 -4.42 -4.22 4.40
C TYR A 345 -3.03 -3.63 4.14
N LEU A 346 -2.89 -2.67 3.24
CA LEU A 346 -1.61 -1.95 3.09
C LEU A 346 -1.23 -1.19 4.36
N GLU A 347 -2.21 -0.66 5.09
CA GLU A 347 -1.96 -0.02 6.39
C GLU A 347 -1.54 -1.04 7.46
N VAL A 348 -2.19 -2.21 7.49
CA VAL A 348 -1.77 -3.32 8.36
C VAL A 348 -0.35 -3.79 8.03
N ALA A 349 0.02 -3.85 6.74
CA ALA A 349 1.36 -4.21 6.30
C ALA A 349 2.39 -3.18 6.79
N GLU A 350 2.12 -1.89 6.58
CA GLU A 350 3.00 -0.79 7.01
C GLU A 350 3.22 -0.83 8.53
N GLU A 351 2.14 -0.97 9.32
CA GLU A 351 2.22 -1.07 10.78
C GLU A 351 3.00 -2.32 11.24
N ALA A 352 2.98 -3.40 10.46
CA ALA A 352 3.74 -4.61 10.72
C ALA A 352 5.18 -4.61 10.17
N GLY A 353 5.62 -3.52 9.52
CA GLY A 353 6.93 -3.43 8.87
C GLY A 353 7.08 -4.36 7.68
N LEU A 354 6.00 -4.55 6.92
CA LEU A 354 5.90 -5.42 5.75
C LEU A 354 5.53 -4.61 4.50
N THR A 355 5.95 -5.09 3.33
CA THR A 355 5.34 -4.70 2.06
C THR A 355 3.93 -5.31 1.92
N GLY A 356 3.10 -4.72 1.06
CA GLY A 356 1.78 -5.29 0.75
C GLY A 356 1.87 -6.73 0.23
N TRP A 357 2.88 -6.99 -0.59
CA TRP A 357 3.16 -8.33 -1.11
C TRP A 357 3.52 -9.33 0.00
N GLU A 358 4.38 -8.96 0.95
CA GLU A 358 4.76 -9.88 2.04
C GLU A 358 3.57 -10.18 2.94
N LEU A 359 2.76 -9.17 3.25
CA LEU A 359 1.50 -9.36 3.98
C LEU A 359 0.59 -10.35 3.24
N ASP A 360 0.30 -10.11 1.96
CA ASP A 360 -0.53 -10.99 1.14
C ASP A 360 -0.05 -12.45 1.22
N ARG A 361 1.25 -12.65 1.06
CA ARG A 361 1.83 -14.00 1.08
C ARG A 361 1.81 -14.65 2.44
N LEU A 362 2.01 -13.89 3.52
CA LEU A 362 1.86 -14.43 4.88
C LEU A 362 0.42 -14.85 5.14
N LEU A 363 -0.54 -13.96 4.88
CA LEU A 363 -1.97 -14.25 5.06
C LEU A 363 -2.42 -15.42 4.18
N TYR A 364 -1.85 -15.57 2.98
CA TYR A 364 -2.10 -16.70 2.08
C TYR A 364 -1.62 -18.03 2.65
N ASN A 365 -0.36 -18.09 3.11
CA ASN A 365 0.32 -19.35 3.43
C ASN A 365 0.10 -19.81 4.87
N PHE A 366 -0.26 -18.88 5.76
CA PHE A 366 -0.44 -19.14 7.18
C PHE A 366 -1.83 -18.71 7.66
N THR A 367 -2.84 -18.78 6.80
CA THR A 367 -4.22 -18.32 7.08
C THR A 367 -4.75 -18.84 8.41
N ASP A 368 -4.72 -20.16 8.64
CA ASP A 368 -5.20 -20.79 9.87
C ASP A 368 -4.49 -20.30 11.14
N HIS A 369 -3.27 -19.78 11.03
CA HIS A 369 -2.54 -19.21 12.16
C HIS A 369 -3.11 -17.84 12.55
N PHE A 370 -3.36 -16.99 11.55
CA PHE A 370 -3.93 -15.66 11.77
C PHE A 370 -5.41 -15.72 12.15
N GLU A 371 -6.20 -16.60 11.53
CA GLU A 371 -7.63 -16.74 11.84
C GLU A 371 -7.84 -17.12 13.32
N ARG A 372 -7.14 -18.16 13.82
CA ARG A 372 -7.26 -18.60 15.22
C ARG A 372 -6.95 -17.48 16.22
N ALA A 373 -5.91 -16.73 15.98
CA ALA A 373 -5.52 -15.66 16.90
C ALA A 373 -6.47 -14.45 16.87
N ILE A 374 -7.06 -14.15 15.70
CA ILE A 374 -8.11 -13.14 15.60
C ILE A 374 -9.38 -13.60 16.31
N GLU A 375 -9.69 -14.90 16.32
CA GLU A 375 -10.82 -15.47 17.06
C GLU A 375 -10.60 -15.46 18.57
N GLU A 376 -9.35 -15.63 19.03
CA GLU A 376 -8.98 -15.63 20.45
C GLU A 376 -8.91 -14.22 21.07
N ALA A 377 -8.86 -13.16 20.26
CA ALA A 377 -8.79 -11.75 20.68
C ALA A 377 -10.17 -11.08 20.80
#